data_AF-A0A5D2JRY5-F1
#
_entry.id   AF-A0A5D2JRY5-F1
#
_cell.length_a   1.000
_cell.length_b   1.000
_cell.length_c   1.000
_cell.angle_alpha   90.00
_cell.angle_beta   90.00
_cell.angle_gamma   90.00
#
_symmetry.space_group_name_H-M   'P 1'
#
loop_
_entity.id
_entity.type
_entity.pdbx_description
1 polymer ?
#
loop_
_entity_poly.entity_id
_entity_poly.type
_entity_poly.pdbx_seq_one_letter_code
_entity_poly.pdbx_strand_id
1 'polypeptide(L)'
;MEDSLRLQSFDQLPSAAQFASQIESRNVPAVFVGCVKDWKAVSKWNPSNGGLGYLEERVGSFMVEAMLSQTAPVFYGDLRSHERVPLPFSTFIGFCKWHRQNVGNSCSINSNSQGHQLGESDTEQGCSTFVDAAPKQIYLAQIPIINAENEARVQLETLQEDIQLPAILEGKNLSSINLWMNIAQARSSAHYDPHHNLLCIVTGRKQVVLWPPSASPMLYPMPIYGEASNHSSVALENPDFSIHPRAQCSMEYSQKVTLQAGDALFIPEGWFHQVDSDELTMAVNYWWRSSIMSSLADHMDAYYLRRILRRLTDREMDQVLLKGSTPTWRQESNVDHSLDQAGQSKDLKRKEQEQHSLLLHELRPCALQALHELVALVHDRVNASDQNQPVSSDSTNGLMCSKTNEQDKTLTTEIFHLEEDPVAKILWILEPGIFKDIFLAMAHNFPRTLEALVLHLLSPVGAEVLTRKFDEIDQQNTEENQNKFYQIFYGVFDNQFAAMDAILNGKESFARQAFKNVLDKYVGGNFDVPKLSVGRDIS
;
A
#
# COMPACT_ATOMS: atom_id res chain seq x y z
N MET A 1 -10.51 -1.87 -15.37
CA MET A 1 -11.17 -2.37 -14.13
C MET A 1 -11.94 -3.67 -14.40
N GLU A 2 -12.09 -4.55 -13.41
CA GLU A 2 -12.96 -5.74 -13.46
C GLU A 2 -14.45 -5.40 -13.28
N ASP A 3 -15.34 -6.20 -13.86
CA ASP A 3 -16.81 -6.02 -13.75
C ASP A 3 -17.34 -6.26 -12.32
N SER A 4 -16.62 -7.07 -11.53
CA SER A 4 -16.86 -7.32 -10.10
C SER A 4 -16.90 -6.03 -9.26
N LEU A 5 -16.04 -5.06 -9.61
CA LEU A 5 -15.78 -3.81 -8.90
C LEU A 5 -16.58 -2.61 -9.44
N ARG A 6 -17.47 -2.81 -10.43
CA ARG A 6 -18.26 -1.72 -11.00
C ARG A 6 -19.25 -1.16 -9.99
N LEU A 7 -19.28 0.17 -9.87
CA LEU A 7 -20.28 0.94 -9.13
C LEU A 7 -21.67 0.62 -9.67
N GLN A 8 -22.65 0.54 -8.78
CA GLN A 8 -24.05 0.25 -9.12
C GLN A 8 -24.96 1.40 -8.74
N SER A 9 -26.00 1.64 -9.53
CA SER A 9 -27.00 2.69 -9.28
C SER A 9 -28.36 2.06 -9.02
N PHE A 10 -29.09 2.59 -8.04
CA PHE A 10 -30.39 2.10 -7.59
C PHE A 10 -31.37 3.26 -7.48
N ASP A 11 -32.52 3.16 -8.15
CA ASP A 11 -33.59 4.19 -8.12
C ASP A 11 -34.45 4.14 -6.85
N GLN A 12 -34.21 3.15 -5.98
CA GLN A 12 -34.90 2.96 -4.70
C GLN A 12 -33.89 2.54 -3.63
N LEU A 13 -34.11 3.03 -2.41
CA LEU A 13 -33.30 2.65 -1.26
C LEU A 13 -33.72 1.25 -0.76
N PRO A 14 -32.82 0.26 -0.70
CA PRO A 14 -33.15 -1.07 -0.17
C PRO A 14 -33.32 -1.04 1.37
N SER A 15 -33.87 -2.12 1.94
CA SER A 15 -33.87 -2.32 3.40
C SER A 15 -32.45 -2.58 3.94
N ALA A 16 -32.19 -2.31 5.22
CA ALA A 16 -30.90 -2.60 5.88
C ALA A 16 -30.43 -4.06 5.64
N ALA A 17 -31.33 -5.05 5.71
CA ALA A 17 -30.99 -6.44 5.46
C ALA A 17 -30.58 -6.73 4.00
N GLN A 18 -31.22 -6.08 3.02
CA GLN A 18 -30.86 -6.18 1.61
C GLN A 18 -29.54 -5.45 1.33
N PHE A 19 -29.35 -4.24 1.87
CA PHE A 19 -28.09 -3.49 1.77
C PHE A 19 -26.91 -4.29 2.34
N ALA A 20 -27.03 -4.77 3.57
CA ALA A 20 -26.00 -5.55 4.24
C ALA A 20 -25.63 -6.82 3.46
N SER A 21 -26.61 -7.54 2.92
CA SER A 21 -26.38 -8.82 2.23
C SER A 21 -25.96 -8.70 0.77
N GLN A 22 -26.37 -7.64 0.05
CA GLN A 22 -26.22 -7.53 -1.42
C GLN A 22 -25.30 -6.39 -1.90
N ILE A 23 -25.00 -5.40 -1.05
CA ILE A 23 -24.23 -4.19 -1.41
C ILE A 23 -23.02 -4.03 -0.49
N GLU A 24 -23.24 -3.89 0.83
CA GLU A 24 -22.18 -3.71 1.83
C GLU A 24 -21.23 -4.93 1.85
N SER A 25 -21.78 -6.15 1.81
CA SER A 25 -21.04 -7.42 1.75
C SER A 25 -20.05 -7.52 0.58
N ARG A 26 -20.27 -6.79 -0.51
CA ARG A 26 -19.39 -6.77 -1.69
C ARG A 26 -18.27 -5.75 -1.57
N ASN A 27 -18.36 -4.80 -0.65
CA ASN A 27 -17.42 -3.69 -0.47
C ASN A 27 -17.13 -2.93 -1.78
N VAL A 28 -18.19 -2.60 -2.54
CA VAL A 28 -18.15 -1.83 -3.81
C VAL A 28 -19.11 -0.63 -3.72
N PRO A 29 -18.75 0.56 -4.25
CA PRO A 29 -19.61 1.75 -4.20
C PRO A 29 -20.99 1.58 -4.84
N ALA A 30 -21.98 2.26 -4.27
CA ALA A 30 -23.36 2.25 -4.75
C ALA A 30 -23.99 3.65 -4.68
N VAL A 31 -24.69 4.06 -5.74
CA VAL A 31 -25.50 5.28 -5.76
C VAL A 31 -26.96 4.96 -5.57
N PHE A 32 -27.62 5.74 -4.71
CA PHE A 32 -29.05 5.70 -4.47
C PHE A 32 -29.65 7.01 -4.98
N VAL A 33 -30.33 6.95 -6.13
CA VAL A 33 -30.81 8.11 -6.87
C VAL A 33 -32.04 8.69 -6.17
N GLY A 34 -32.03 9.99 -5.88
CA GLY A 34 -33.14 10.69 -5.23
C GLY A 34 -33.53 10.17 -3.83
N CYS A 35 -32.69 9.38 -3.15
CA CYS A 35 -33.07 8.71 -1.91
C CYS A 35 -33.17 9.62 -0.68
N VAL A 36 -32.65 10.86 -0.74
CA VAL A 36 -32.79 11.87 0.32
C VAL A 36 -33.64 13.08 -0.09
N LYS A 37 -34.28 13.04 -1.27
CA LYS A 37 -35.11 14.13 -1.82
C LYS A 37 -36.22 14.60 -0.86
N ASP A 38 -36.75 13.69 -0.03
CA ASP A 38 -37.88 13.92 0.87
C ASP A 38 -37.44 14.44 2.27
N TRP A 39 -36.15 14.73 2.46
CA TRP A 39 -35.65 15.39 3.66
C TRP A 39 -36.09 16.85 3.73
N LYS A 40 -36.36 17.35 4.95
CA LYS A 40 -36.64 18.78 5.15
C LYS A 40 -35.42 19.61 4.74
N ALA A 41 -34.20 19.12 4.98
CA ALA A 41 -32.95 19.76 4.59
C ALA A 41 -32.90 20.13 3.09
N VAL A 42 -33.29 19.24 2.18
CA VAL A 42 -33.28 19.49 0.72
C VAL A 42 -34.19 20.66 0.32
N SER A 43 -35.31 20.86 1.04
CA SER A 43 -36.23 21.98 0.80
C SER A 43 -35.87 23.24 1.61
N LYS A 44 -35.40 23.11 2.86
CA LYS A 44 -35.15 24.21 3.78
C LYS A 44 -33.76 24.84 3.68
N TRP A 45 -32.72 24.08 3.33
CA TRP A 45 -31.34 24.57 3.34
C TRP A 45 -30.91 25.10 1.97
N ASN A 46 -31.67 24.77 0.91
CA ASN A 46 -31.41 25.18 -0.47
C ASN A 46 -31.19 26.71 -0.56
N PRO A 47 -30.03 27.18 -1.03
CA PRO A 47 -29.77 28.61 -1.14
C PRO A 47 -30.82 29.35 -1.96
N SER A 48 -31.33 28.71 -3.02
CA SER A 48 -32.18 29.34 -4.04
C SER A 48 -33.47 29.93 -3.47
N ASN A 49 -34.12 29.22 -2.53
CA ASN A 49 -35.42 29.57 -1.95
C ASN A 49 -35.33 30.22 -0.56
N GLY A 50 -34.13 30.66 -0.14
CA GLY A 50 -33.92 31.38 1.12
C GLY A 50 -33.23 30.57 2.22
N GLY A 51 -32.85 29.31 1.97
CA GLY A 51 -32.33 28.41 2.99
C GLY A 51 -31.03 28.83 3.69
N LEU A 52 -30.24 29.72 3.08
CA LEU A 52 -29.13 30.38 3.77
C LEU A 52 -29.61 31.18 5.00
N GLY A 53 -30.74 31.90 4.90
CA GLY A 53 -31.33 32.63 6.03
C GLY A 53 -31.88 31.70 7.11
N TYR A 54 -32.49 30.57 6.71
CA TYR A 54 -32.96 29.55 7.65
C TYR A 54 -31.81 28.93 8.46
N LEU A 55 -30.69 28.60 7.81
CA LEU A 55 -29.50 28.10 8.49
C LEU A 55 -28.87 29.14 9.42
N GLU A 56 -28.82 30.41 9.00
CA GLU A 56 -28.35 31.53 9.84
C GLU A 56 -29.22 31.73 11.09
N GLU A 57 -30.55 31.63 10.97
CA GLU A 57 -31.48 31.70 12.10
C GLU A 57 -31.32 30.51 13.06
N ARG A 58 -31.12 29.29 12.53
CA ARG A 58 -31.06 28.05 13.32
C ARG A 58 -29.72 27.78 14.00
N VAL A 59 -28.61 28.14 13.35
CA VAL A 59 -27.26 27.80 13.81
C VAL A 59 -26.22 28.93 13.64
N GLY A 60 -26.60 30.11 13.17
CA GLY A 60 -25.67 31.20 12.86
C GLY A 60 -24.84 31.74 14.05
N SER A 61 -25.29 31.50 15.29
CA SER A 61 -24.59 31.87 16.53
C SER A 61 -23.51 30.88 16.98
N PHE A 62 -23.44 29.68 16.41
CA PHE A 62 -22.44 28.68 16.78
C PHE A 62 -21.10 28.92 16.09
N MET A 63 -20.00 28.48 16.73
CA MET A 63 -18.62 28.68 16.28
C MET A 63 -18.11 27.41 15.60
N VAL A 64 -17.94 27.45 14.27
CA VAL A 64 -17.49 26.29 13.49
C VAL A 64 -16.05 26.44 13.04
N GLU A 65 -15.34 25.31 12.94
CA GLU A 65 -13.94 25.24 12.52
C GLU A 65 -13.83 25.15 11.00
N ALA A 66 -13.87 26.29 10.31
CA ALA A 66 -13.71 26.32 8.86
C ALA A 66 -12.29 25.96 8.44
N MET A 67 -12.18 25.28 7.31
CA MET A 67 -10.94 25.01 6.61
C MET A 67 -10.61 26.22 5.73
N LEU A 68 -9.59 26.98 6.09
CA LEU A 68 -9.03 28.07 5.28
C LEU A 68 -7.80 27.52 4.54
N SER A 69 -7.83 27.48 3.20
CA SER A 69 -6.76 26.87 2.41
C SER A 69 -6.17 27.82 1.37
N GLN A 70 -4.84 27.91 1.36
CA GLN A 70 -4.08 28.69 0.37
C GLN A 70 -4.00 27.99 -1.00
N THR A 71 -4.22 26.67 -1.05
CA THR A 71 -4.20 25.86 -2.28
C THR A 71 -5.56 25.78 -2.99
N ALA A 72 -6.54 26.58 -2.56
CA ALA A 72 -7.88 26.62 -3.15
C ALA A 72 -7.84 26.88 -4.67
N PRO A 73 -8.65 26.15 -5.48
CA PRO A 73 -9.81 25.36 -5.09
C PRO A 73 -9.51 23.95 -4.56
N VAL A 74 -8.24 23.54 -4.44
CA VAL A 74 -7.87 22.21 -3.93
C VAL A 74 -7.64 22.24 -2.42
N PHE A 75 -8.40 21.42 -1.71
CA PHE A 75 -8.33 21.22 -0.27
C PHE A 75 -7.61 19.89 0.02
N TYR A 76 -6.31 19.97 0.35
CA TYR A 76 -5.53 18.83 0.80
C TYR A 76 -5.77 18.56 2.30
N GLY A 77 -5.62 17.30 2.72
CA GLY A 77 -5.90 16.89 4.11
C GLY A 77 -4.77 17.16 5.10
N ASP A 78 -3.56 17.49 4.63
CA ASP A 78 -2.44 17.79 5.53
C ASP A 78 -2.60 19.18 6.19
N LEU A 79 -2.08 19.31 7.41
CA LEU A 79 -2.12 20.53 8.22
C LEU A 79 -1.16 21.65 7.72
N ARG A 80 -0.60 21.54 6.51
CA ARG A 80 0.28 22.56 5.90
C ARG A 80 -0.41 23.30 4.76
N SER A 81 -1.37 22.65 4.11
CA SER A 81 -2.21 23.19 3.04
C SER A 81 -3.42 24.00 3.54
N HIS A 82 -3.80 23.84 4.81
CA HIS A 82 -4.96 24.49 5.40
C HIS A 82 -4.77 24.80 6.89
N GLU A 83 -5.46 25.85 7.34
CA GLU A 83 -5.67 26.17 8.74
C GLU A 83 -7.12 25.81 9.13
N ARG A 84 -7.34 25.42 10.39
CA ARG A 84 -8.68 25.35 10.98
C ARG A 84 -8.91 26.60 11.81
N VAL A 85 -9.89 27.39 11.39
CA VAL A 85 -10.15 28.73 11.92
C VAL A 85 -11.57 28.78 12.50
N PRO A 86 -11.74 29.10 13.79
CA PRO A 86 -13.05 29.24 14.40
C PRO A 86 -13.72 30.53 13.92
N LEU A 87 -14.91 30.42 13.29
CA LEU A 87 -15.75 31.55 12.94
C LEU A 87 -17.24 31.30 13.27
N PRO A 88 -18.04 32.36 13.50
CA PRO A 88 -19.49 32.22 13.60
C PRO A 88 -20.07 31.66 12.30
N PHE A 89 -20.97 30.69 12.39
CA PHE A 89 -21.62 30.11 11.22
C PHE A 89 -22.38 31.17 10.39
N SER A 90 -22.92 32.21 11.04
CA SER A 90 -23.49 33.40 10.38
C SER A 90 -22.50 34.16 9.51
N THR A 91 -21.23 34.27 9.91
CA THR A 91 -20.17 34.88 9.08
C THR A 91 -19.95 34.07 7.80
N PHE A 92 -19.89 32.74 7.91
CA PHE A 92 -19.78 31.86 6.74
C PHE A 92 -20.99 31.97 5.80
N ILE A 93 -22.21 32.04 6.35
CA ILE A 93 -23.43 32.30 5.57
C ILE A 93 -23.42 33.71 4.94
N GLY A 94 -22.86 34.71 5.60
CA GLY A 94 -22.61 36.05 5.05
C GLY A 94 -21.79 35.97 3.76
N PHE A 95 -20.68 35.23 3.75
CA PHE A 95 -19.89 34.99 2.54
C PHE A 95 -20.67 34.24 1.46
N CYS A 96 -21.52 33.26 1.82
CA CYS A 96 -22.39 32.56 0.87
C CYS A 96 -23.39 33.50 0.18
N LYS A 97 -24.04 34.39 0.95
CA LYS A 97 -24.96 35.41 0.44
C LYS A 97 -24.25 36.39 -0.49
N TRP A 98 -23.08 36.89 -0.06
CA TRP A 98 -22.24 37.80 -0.85
C TRP A 98 -21.78 37.16 -2.17
N HIS A 99 -21.33 35.90 -2.15
CA HIS A 99 -20.88 35.19 -3.35
C HIS A 99 -22.01 35.09 -4.38
N ARG A 100 -23.21 34.67 -3.96
CA ARG A 100 -24.39 34.57 -4.82
C ARG A 100 -24.77 35.91 -5.46
N GLN A 101 -24.69 37.02 -4.71
CA GLN A 101 -25.00 38.35 -5.22
C GLN A 101 -24.00 38.83 -6.28
N ASN A 102 -22.70 38.57 -6.07
CA ASN A 102 -21.66 39.09 -6.96
C ASN A 102 -21.42 38.21 -8.20
N VAL A 103 -21.54 36.88 -8.09
CA VAL A 103 -21.46 35.97 -9.26
C VAL A 103 -22.59 36.27 -10.25
N GLY A 104 -23.81 36.54 -9.77
CA GLY A 104 -24.94 36.93 -10.62
C GLY A 104 -24.72 38.21 -11.43
N ASN A 105 -24.00 39.19 -10.85
CA ASN A 105 -23.67 40.44 -11.54
C ASN A 105 -22.54 40.28 -12.59
N SER A 106 -21.65 39.29 -12.43
CA SER A 106 -20.51 39.10 -13.34
C SER A 106 -20.94 38.80 -14.78
N CYS A 107 -22.09 38.16 -14.98
CA CYS A 107 -22.68 37.91 -16.30
C CYS A 107 -23.24 39.16 -17.02
N SER A 108 -23.24 40.34 -16.39
CA SER A 108 -23.82 41.57 -16.94
C SER A 108 -22.80 42.66 -17.30
N ILE A 109 -21.53 42.52 -16.89
CA ILE A 109 -20.49 43.54 -17.11
C ILE A 109 -19.50 43.05 -18.16
N ASN A 110 -19.95 43.03 -19.43
CA ASN A 110 -19.09 42.76 -20.58
C ASN A 110 -19.08 43.95 -21.58
N SER A 111 -18.88 45.15 -21.04
CA SER A 111 -18.49 46.35 -21.80
C SER A 111 -17.88 47.41 -20.87
N ASN A 112 -17.01 48.25 -21.43
CA ASN A 112 -16.45 49.47 -20.84
C ASN A 112 -15.57 49.30 -19.59
N SER A 113 -14.29 49.00 -19.85
CA SER A 113 -13.18 49.36 -18.96
C SER A 113 -13.08 50.87 -18.77
N GLN A 114 -13.15 51.34 -17.52
CA GLN A 114 -12.47 52.56 -17.07
C GLN A 114 -12.25 52.48 -15.55
N GLY A 115 -11.02 52.70 -15.11
CA GLY A 115 -10.66 52.62 -13.70
C GLY A 115 -10.91 53.94 -12.97
N HIS A 116 -11.31 53.85 -11.70
CA HIS A 116 -11.27 54.96 -10.76
C HIS A 116 -10.74 54.49 -9.41
N GLN A 117 -9.64 55.09 -8.96
CA GLN A 117 -9.21 55.02 -7.56
C GLN A 117 -10.06 55.99 -6.73
N LEU A 118 -10.49 55.54 -5.55
CA LEU A 118 -10.99 56.31 -4.40
C LEU A 118 -11.47 55.26 -3.36
N GLY A 119 -11.17 55.35 -2.07
CA GLY A 119 -10.27 56.26 -1.34
C GLY A 119 -10.28 55.85 0.14
N GLU A 120 -9.18 56.03 0.86
CA GLU A 120 -9.07 55.63 2.27
C GLU A 120 -9.89 56.55 3.19
N SER A 121 -10.56 55.96 4.19
CA SER A 121 -11.17 56.69 5.30
C SER A 121 -11.18 55.82 6.55
N ASP A 122 -10.32 56.12 7.51
CA ASP A 122 -10.16 55.32 8.74
C ASP A 122 -11.39 55.41 9.66
N THR A 123 -11.91 54.25 10.05
CA THR A 123 -12.66 54.08 11.30
C THR A 123 -12.24 52.76 11.95
N GLU A 124 -11.31 52.84 12.90
CA GLU A 124 -10.87 51.68 13.68
C GLU A 124 -11.98 51.18 14.61
N GLN A 125 -12.57 50.02 14.31
CA GLN A 125 -13.17 49.16 15.33
C GLN A 125 -12.95 47.69 14.94
N GLY A 126 -12.15 46.99 15.75
CA GLY A 126 -11.29 45.92 15.26
C GLY A 126 -11.98 44.59 14.90
N CYS A 127 -11.77 44.15 13.65
CA CYS A 127 -11.81 42.74 13.23
C CYS A 127 -10.96 42.52 11.95
N SER A 128 -9.69 42.93 12.00
CA SER A 128 -8.84 43.17 10.81
C SER A 128 -8.08 41.95 10.24
N THR A 129 -8.53 40.71 10.51
CA THR A 129 -7.86 39.47 10.04
C THR A 129 -8.69 38.58 9.12
N PHE A 130 -9.99 38.86 8.92
CA PHE A 130 -10.89 38.03 8.08
C PHE A 130 -11.26 38.65 6.73
N VAL A 131 -10.78 39.87 6.41
CA VAL A 131 -11.27 40.64 5.25
C VAL A 131 -10.65 40.18 3.92
N ASP A 132 -9.40 39.69 3.92
CA ASP A 132 -8.67 39.26 2.72
C ASP A 132 -8.86 37.78 2.34
N ALA A 133 -9.56 36.99 3.17
CA ALA A 133 -9.85 35.59 2.87
C ALA A 133 -10.88 35.48 1.74
N ALA A 134 -10.40 35.44 0.49
CA ALA A 134 -11.25 35.36 -0.70
C ALA A 134 -12.21 34.16 -0.57
N PRO A 135 -13.54 34.28 -0.80
CA PRO A 135 -14.51 33.22 -0.49
C PRO A 135 -14.30 31.86 -1.19
N LYS A 136 -13.35 31.75 -2.12
CA LYS A 136 -12.89 30.47 -2.70
C LYS A 136 -12.02 29.64 -1.74
N GLN A 137 -11.41 30.27 -0.74
CA GLN A 137 -10.44 29.67 0.19
C GLN A 137 -11.09 29.00 1.42
N ILE A 138 -12.39 29.23 1.67
CA ILE A 138 -13.06 28.81 2.90
C ILE A 138 -14.03 27.64 2.63
N TYR A 139 -13.86 26.55 3.36
CA TYR A 139 -14.70 25.35 3.26
C TYR A 139 -15.13 24.84 4.65
N LEU A 140 -16.41 24.52 4.82
CA LEU A 140 -16.85 23.75 5.98
C LEU A 140 -16.70 22.27 5.68
N ALA A 141 -15.64 21.66 6.21
CA ALA A 141 -15.32 20.24 6.06
C ALA A 141 -15.49 19.49 7.39
N GLN A 142 -16.29 18.41 7.38
CA GLN A 142 -16.52 17.52 8.53
C GLN A 142 -17.03 18.24 9.79
N ILE A 143 -17.98 19.19 9.65
CA ILE A 143 -18.55 19.88 10.82
C ILE A 143 -19.62 18.97 11.47
N PRO A 144 -19.48 18.54 12.73
CA PRO A 144 -20.34 17.50 13.30
C PRO A 144 -21.77 17.99 13.58
N ILE A 145 -22.75 17.28 13.02
CA ILE A 145 -24.17 17.30 13.42
C ILE A 145 -24.41 16.26 14.53
N ILE A 146 -23.69 15.12 14.50
CA ILE A 146 -23.60 14.14 15.59
C ILE A 146 -22.17 13.58 15.62
N ASN A 147 -21.61 13.35 16.81
CA ASN A 147 -20.35 12.60 16.99
C ASN A 147 -20.46 11.71 18.24
N ALA A 148 -20.40 10.39 18.06
CA ALA A 148 -20.61 9.42 19.14
C ALA A 148 -19.41 9.26 20.09
N GLU A 149 -18.24 9.78 19.71
CA GLU A 149 -17.00 9.72 20.52
C GLU A 149 -16.70 11.07 21.21
N ASN A 150 -17.39 12.16 20.84
CA ASN A 150 -17.15 13.50 21.38
C ASN A 150 -18.39 14.42 21.28
N GLU A 151 -19.43 14.10 22.05
CA GLU A 151 -20.68 14.90 22.16
C GLU A 151 -20.40 16.38 22.46
N ALA A 152 -19.39 16.67 23.30
CA ALA A 152 -19.02 18.02 23.72
C ALA A 152 -18.50 18.95 22.60
N ARG A 153 -18.31 18.44 21.36
CA ARG A 153 -17.96 19.24 20.17
C ARG A 153 -19.11 19.38 19.16
N VAL A 154 -20.29 18.82 19.44
CA VAL A 154 -21.43 18.82 18.52
C VAL A 154 -22.23 20.13 18.66
N GLN A 155 -21.91 21.12 17.84
CA GLN A 155 -22.60 22.43 17.87
C GLN A 155 -23.80 22.53 16.90
N LEU A 156 -23.93 21.61 15.93
CA LEU A 156 -24.98 21.66 14.91
C LEU A 156 -26.10 20.62 15.12
N GLU A 157 -26.27 20.10 16.34
CA GLU A 157 -27.25 19.06 16.68
C GLU A 157 -28.69 19.44 16.23
N THR A 158 -29.06 20.72 16.31
CA THR A 158 -30.37 21.21 15.87
C THR A 158 -30.64 21.01 14.37
N LEU A 159 -29.63 20.72 13.55
CA LEU A 159 -29.81 20.34 12.15
C LEU A 159 -30.27 18.89 11.96
N GLN A 160 -30.16 18.04 12.99
CA GLN A 160 -30.66 16.66 12.98
C GLN A 160 -32.18 16.60 12.70
N GLU A 161 -32.94 17.61 13.16
CA GLU A 161 -34.39 17.70 12.92
C GLU A 161 -34.79 17.77 11.43
N ASP A 162 -33.87 18.12 10.53
CA ASP A 162 -34.13 18.33 9.10
C ASP A 162 -33.68 17.19 8.18
N ILE A 163 -32.77 16.35 8.67
CA ILE A 163 -32.31 15.13 8.00
C ILE A 163 -33.09 13.93 8.54
N GLN A 164 -32.91 12.75 7.93
CA GLN A 164 -33.51 11.50 8.40
C GLN A 164 -32.44 10.40 8.37
N LEU A 165 -32.59 9.35 9.17
CA LEU A 165 -31.74 8.16 9.05
C LEU A 165 -32.18 7.36 7.80
N PRO A 166 -31.34 7.15 6.78
CA PRO A 166 -31.70 6.29 5.64
C PRO A 166 -31.90 4.84 6.10
N ALA A 167 -32.91 4.15 5.58
CA ALA A 167 -33.28 2.80 6.02
C ALA A 167 -32.19 1.72 5.79
N ILE A 168 -31.14 2.01 5.00
CA ILE A 168 -29.95 1.14 4.89
C ILE A 168 -29.03 1.22 6.12
N LEU A 169 -29.17 2.26 6.94
CA LEU A 169 -28.42 2.48 8.18
C LEU A 169 -29.21 2.07 9.43
N GLU A 170 -30.40 1.49 9.27
CA GLU A 170 -31.18 0.97 10.41
C GLU A 170 -30.40 -0.13 11.13
N GLY A 171 -30.26 -0.01 12.46
CA GLY A 171 -29.46 -0.91 13.28
C GLY A 171 -27.94 -0.75 13.15
N LYS A 172 -27.44 0.27 12.45
CA LYS A 172 -26.00 0.60 12.39
C LYS A 172 -25.59 1.50 13.56
N ASN A 173 -24.46 1.17 14.18
CA ASN A 173 -23.79 2.06 15.13
C ASN A 173 -23.03 3.14 14.35
N LEU A 174 -23.61 4.34 14.25
CA LEU A 174 -22.97 5.48 13.60
C LEU A 174 -21.84 6.04 14.47
N SER A 175 -20.72 6.39 13.85
CA SER A 175 -19.59 7.08 14.48
C SER A 175 -19.80 8.61 14.43
N SER A 176 -20.24 9.14 13.30
CA SER A 176 -20.62 10.55 13.16
C SER A 176 -21.60 10.81 12.01
N ILE A 177 -22.26 11.97 12.07
CA ILE A 177 -22.98 12.61 10.97
C ILE A 177 -22.39 14.00 10.81
N ASN A 178 -21.89 14.36 9.62
CA ASN A 178 -21.15 15.60 9.40
C ASN A 178 -21.69 16.42 8.22
N LEU A 179 -21.75 17.73 8.41
CA LEU A 179 -22.04 18.73 7.38
C LEU A 179 -20.78 19.04 6.56
N TRP A 180 -20.97 19.15 5.25
CA TRP A 180 -19.98 19.61 4.29
C TRP A 180 -20.59 20.73 3.45
N MET A 181 -19.96 21.90 3.39
CA MET A 181 -20.52 23.06 2.68
C MET A 181 -19.43 23.99 2.13
N ASN A 182 -19.47 24.25 0.81
CA ASN A 182 -18.50 25.09 0.09
C ASN A 182 -19.16 26.33 -0.52
N ILE A 183 -18.47 27.48 -0.48
CA ILE A 183 -18.98 28.75 -1.04
C ILE A 183 -18.84 28.75 -2.56
N ALA A 184 -17.60 28.64 -3.05
CA ALA A 184 -17.26 28.51 -4.46
C ALA A 184 -17.01 27.04 -4.85
N GLN A 185 -16.56 26.79 -6.08
CA GLN A 185 -16.10 25.47 -6.51
C GLN A 185 -14.94 24.97 -5.62
N ALA A 186 -14.99 23.70 -5.22
CA ALA A 186 -14.03 23.09 -4.31
C ALA A 186 -13.74 21.63 -4.69
N ARG A 187 -12.46 21.24 -4.65
CA ARG A 187 -11.95 19.89 -4.91
C ARG A 187 -11.28 19.34 -3.66
N SER A 188 -11.65 18.13 -3.23
CA SER A 188 -10.83 17.39 -2.26
C SER A 188 -9.58 16.84 -2.94
N SER A 189 -8.49 16.73 -2.19
CA SER A 189 -7.43 15.75 -2.52
C SER A 189 -8.00 14.31 -2.55
N ALA A 190 -7.30 13.40 -3.23
CA ALA A 190 -7.70 12.00 -3.29
C ALA A 190 -7.30 11.25 -2.00
N HIS A 191 -8.25 10.58 -1.35
CA HIS A 191 -8.05 9.94 -0.04
C HIS A 191 -9.06 8.81 0.20
N TYR A 192 -8.81 7.96 1.19
CA TYR A 192 -9.80 6.98 1.67
C TYR A 192 -10.21 7.25 3.13
N ASP A 193 -11.41 6.79 3.50
CA ASP A 193 -11.90 6.82 4.87
C ASP A 193 -11.60 5.50 5.60
N PRO A 194 -11.34 5.53 6.93
CA PRO A 194 -11.28 4.34 7.79
C PRO A 194 -12.68 3.83 8.19
N HIS A 195 -13.73 4.28 7.50
CA HIS A 195 -15.13 4.00 7.79
C HIS A 195 -15.89 3.72 6.50
N HIS A 196 -17.03 3.04 6.60
CA HIS A 196 -18.07 3.13 5.59
C HIS A 196 -18.69 4.53 5.62
N ASN A 197 -18.91 5.10 4.44
CA ASN A 197 -19.38 6.47 4.27
C ASN A 197 -20.61 6.50 3.35
N LEU A 198 -21.70 7.12 3.79
CA LEU A 198 -22.85 7.45 2.96
C LEU A 198 -22.93 8.96 2.78
N LEU A 199 -22.52 9.46 1.62
CA LEU A 199 -22.48 10.86 1.25
C LEU A 199 -23.80 11.26 0.57
N CYS A 200 -24.66 11.99 1.29
CA CYS A 200 -25.97 12.45 0.81
C CYS A 200 -25.89 13.92 0.35
N ILE A 201 -26.31 14.23 -0.88
CA ILE A 201 -26.26 15.61 -1.42
C ILE A 201 -27.56 16.33 -1.08
N VAL A 202 -27.46 17.43 -0.32
CA VAL A 202 -28.62 18.21 0.14
C VAL A 202 -28.95 19.34 -0.84
N THR A 203 -27.94 20.01 -1.38
CA THR A 203 -28.12 21.05 -2.40
C THR A 203 -26.86 21.20 -3.25
N GLY A 204 -26.99 21.75 -4.45
CA GLY A 204 -25.92 21.79 -5.45
C GLY A 204 -25.63 20.40 -6.03
N ARG A 205 -24.36 20.16 -6.38
CA ARG A 205 -23.93 19.00 -7.15
C ARG A 205 -22.48 18.64 -6.81
N LYS A 206 -22.20 17.34 -6.68
CA LYS A 206 -20.84 16.80 -6.51
C LYS A 206 -20.51 15.79 -7.60
N GLN A 207 -19.26 15.73 -7.99
CA GLN A 207 -18.72 14.77 -8.94
C GLN A 207 -17.59 14.01 -8.26
N VAL A 208 -17.76 12.71 -8.10
CA VAL A 208 -16.84 11.86 -7.33
C VAL A 208 -16.11 10.92 -8.28
N VAL A 209 -14.79 10.91 -8.19
CA VAL A 209 -13.94 9.88 -8.78
C VAL A 209 -13.57 8.88 -7.68
N LEU A 210 -13.67 7.59 -7.98
CA LEU A 210 -13.54 6.46 -7.05
C LEU A 210 -12.52 5.46 -7.58
N TRP A 211 -11.67 4.92 -6.70
CA TRP A 211 -10.71 3.88 -7.01
C TRP A 211 -10.78 2.76 -5.95
N PRO A 212 -10.72 1.48 -6.35
CA PRO A 212 -10.72 0.37 -5.41
C PRO A 212 -9.40 0.34 -4.61
N PRO A 213 -9.37 -0.27 -3.41
CA PRO A 213 -8.15 -0.41 -2.62
C PRO A 213 -6.97 -1.05 -3.38
N SER A 214 -7.26 -1.90 -4.38
CA SER A 214 -6.25 -2.53 -5.25
C SER A 214 -5.52 -1.55 -6.18
N ALA A 215 -6.06 -0.37 -6.43
CA ALA A 215 -5.42 0.70 -7.22
C ALA A 215 -4.48 1.59 -6.37
N SER A 216 -4.43 1.39 -5.05
CA SER A 216 -3.58 2.15 -4.13
C SER A 216 -2.13 2.38 -4.62
N PRO A 217 -1.40 1.38 -5.18
CA PRO A 217 -0.02 1.61 -5.65
C PRO A 217 0.11 2.58 -6.84
N MET A 218 -0.97 2.81 -7.61
CA MET A 218 -1.03 3.82 -8.68
C MET A 218 -1.29 5.22 -8.12
N LEU A 219 -1.89 5.31 -6.93
CA LEU A 219 -2.23 6.56 -6.24
C LEU A 219 -1.17 7.01 -5.24
N TYR A 220 -0.13 6.21 -4.97
CA TYR A 220 0.99 6.55 -4.08
C TYR A 220 0.51 7.14 -2.73
N PRO A 221 0.06 6.30 -1.78
CA PRO A 221 -0.36 6.78 -0.47
C PRO A 221 0.77 7.54 0.24
N MET A 222 0.41 8.59 0.96
CA MET A 222 1.31 9.28 1.87
C MET A 222 1.88 8.30 2.93
N PRO A 223 3.09 8.53 3.47
CA PRO A 223 3.69 7.62 4.44
C PRO A 223 2.81 7.41 5.68
N ILE A 224 2.70 6.17 6.15
CA ILE A 224 1.76 5.75 7.21
C ILE A 224 1.91 6.53 8.54
N TYR A 225 3.10 7.08 8.81
CA TYR A 225 3.37 7.90 10.00
C TYR A 225 2.97 9.39 9.85
N GLY A 226 2.40 9.80 8.72
CA GLY A 226 1.90 11.16 8.47
C GLY A 226 0.43 11.33 8.84
N GLU A 227 0.06 12.56 9.24
CA GLU A 227 -1.33 12.94 9.56
C GLU A 227 -2.28 12.78 8.36
N ALA A 228 -1.76 12.92 7.14
CA ALA A 228 -2.49 12.69 5.88
C ALA A 228 -2.18 11.32 5.24
N SER A 229 -1.80 10.30 6.04
CA SER A 229 -1.41 8.96 5.54
C SER A 229 -2.47 8.26 4.67
N ASN A 230 -3.74 8.60 4.83
CA ASN A 230 -4.85 8.12 4.01
C ASN A 230 -5.04 8.89 2.69
N HIS A 231 -4.23 9.92 2.41
CA HIS A 231 -4.25 10.69 1.17
C HIS A 231 -3.22 10.18 0.15
N SER A 232 -3.46 10.52 -1.12
CA SER A 232 -2.53 10.35 -2.24
C SER A 232 -1.47 11.45 -2.26
N SER A 233 -0.22 11.12 -2.60
CA SER A 233 0.83 12.11 -2.94
C SER A 233 0.72 12.64 -4.38
N VAL A 234 -0.21 12.13 -5.18
CA VAL A 234 -0.38 12.49 -6.59
C VAL A 234 -1.37 13.65 -6.73
N ALA A 235 -0.89 14.80 -7.19
CA ALA A 235 -1.73 15.91 -7.61
C ALA A 235 -2.48 15.57 -8.91
N LEU A 236 -3.67 14.96 -8.80
CA LEU A 236 -4.44 14.40 -9.92
C LEU A 236 -4.79 15.38 -11.05
N GLU A 237 -4.73 16.69 -10.82
CA GLU A 237 -4.95 17.71 -11.87
C GLU A 237 -3.81 17.76 -12.88
N ASN A 238 -2.58 17.62 -12.39
CA ASN A 238 -1.34 17.74 -13.15
C ASN A 238 -0.29 16.78 -12.54
N PRO A 239 -0.50 15.46 -12.66
CA PRO A 239 0.37 14.48 -12.04
C PRO A 239 1.75 14.46 -12.70
N ASP A 240 2.80 14.79 -11.93
CA ASP A 240 4.17 14.61 -12.40
C ASP A 240 4.50 13.12 -12.50
N PHE A 241 4.41 12.57 -13.72
CA PHE A 241 4.72 11.18 -14.02
C PHE A 241 6.21 10.84 -14.00
N SER A 242 7.13 11.81 -13.87
CA SER A 242 8.55 11.51 -13.62
C SER A 242 8.76 11.07 -12.17
N ILE A 243 7.99 11.64 -11.23
CA ILE A 243 7.95 11.27 -9.81
C ILE A 243 6.98 10.10 -9.57
N HIS A 244 5.82 10.12 -10.22
CA HIS A 244 4.72 9.17 -10.01
C HIS A 244 4.36 8.37 -11.28
N PRO A 245 5.28 7.61 -11.91
CA PRO A 245 5.02 6.94 -13.20
C PRO A 245 3.83 5.97 -13.17
N ARG A 246 3.55 5.28 -12.05
CA ARG A 246 2.39 4.37 -11.93
C ARG A 246 1.05 5.11 -11.95
N ALA A 247 1.03 6.44 -11.78
CA ALA A 247 -0.19 7.23 -11.83
C ALA A 247 -0.75 7.38 -13.24
N GLN A 248 0.04 7.11 -14.30
CA GLN A 248 -0.43 7.12 -15.69
C GLN A 248 -1.64 6.20 -15.89
N CYS A 249 -1.58 4.99 -15.34
CA CYS A 249 -2.65 3.99 -15.45
C CYS A 249 -3.75 4.15 -14.38
N SER A 250 -3.64 5.11 -13.44
CA SER A 250 -4.59 5.25 -12.31
C SER A 250 -6.04 5.40 -12.76
N MET A 251 -6.28 6.05 -13.91
CA MET A 251 -7.62 6.26 -14.46
C MET A 251 -8.27 4.99 -15.04
N GLU A 252 -7.49 3.98 -15.43
CA GLU A 252 -7.98 2.65 -15.88
C GLU A 252 -8.62 1.83 -14.75
N TYR A 253 -8.30 2.22 -13.51
CA TYR A 253 -8.84 1.71 -12.25
C TYR A 253 -9.73 2.75 -11.54
N SER A 254 -10.15 3.81 -12.24
CA SER A 254 -11.09 4.80 -11.71
C SER A 254 -12.52 4.53 -12.16
N GLN A 255 -13.49 5.02 -11.40
CA GLN A 255 -14.88 5.20 -11.80
C GLN A 255 -15.33 6.60 -11.45
N LYS A 256 -16.11 7.24 -12.32
CA LYS A 256 -16.50 8.64 -12.18
C LYS A 256 -18.01 8.77 -12.20
N VAL A 257 -18.56 9.34 -11.13
CA VAL A 257 -20.01 9.50 -10.92
C VAL A 257 -20.35 10.96 -10.62
N THR A 258 -21.59 11.36 -10.91
CA THR A 258 -22.12 12.71 -10.64
C THR A 258 -23.39 12.57 -9.83
N LEU A 259 -23.46 13.29 -8.73
CA LEU A 259 -24.52 13.26 -7.73
C LEU A 259 -25.21 14.64 -7.70
N GLN A 260 -26.53 14.65 -7.82
CA GLN A 260 -27.37 15.83 -7.72
C GLN A 260 -28.00 15.94 -6.34
N ALA A 261 -28.53 17.11 -5.99
CA ALA A 261 -29.35 17.28 -4.79
C ALA A 261 -30.49 16.24 -4.72
N GLY A 262 -30.52 15.45 -3.65
CA GLY A 262 -31.43 14.31 -3.48
C GLY A 262 -30.76 12.93 -3.59
N ASP A 263 -29.58 12.83 -4.22
CA ASP A 263 -28.84 11.56 -4.36
C ASP A 263 -27.98 11.24 -3.12
N ALA A 264 -27.65 9.96 -2.93
CA ALA A 264 -26.58 9.54 -2.03
C ALA A 264 -25.61 8.55 -2.69
N LEU A 265 -24.35 8.58 -2.25
CA LEU A 265 -23.29 7.64 -2.63
C LEU A 265 -22.76 6.91 -1.39
N PHE A 266 -22.89 5.59 -1.38
CA PHE A 266 -22.14 4.71 -0.49
C PHE A 266 -20.71 4.54 -1.02
N ILE A 267 -19.74 4.95 -0.21
CA ILE A 267 -18.30 4.72 -0.39
C ILE A 267 -17.87 3.69 0.67
N PRO A 268 -17.41 2.49 0.28
CA PRO A 268 -16.96 1.48 1.24
C PRO A 268 -15.62 1.84 1.87
N GLU A 269 -15.27 1.15 2.96
CA GLU A 269 -14.04 1.44 3.71
C GLU A 269 -12.80 1.19 2.84
N GLY A 270 -11.80 2.06 2.94
CA GLY A 270 -10.55 1.96 2.17
C GLY A 270 -10.66 2.29 0.68
N TRP A 271 -11.84 2.64 0.15
CA TRP A 271 -11.94 3.15 -1.22
C TRP A 271 -11.39 4.57 -1.32
N PHE A 272 -10.40 4.74 -2.20
CA PHE A 272 -9.89 6.07 -2.54
C PHE A 272 -10.96 6.84 -3.31
N HIS A 273 -11.14 8.11 -2.97
CA HIS A 273 -12.10 8.99 -3.61
C HIS A 273 -11.59 10.44 -3.68
N GLN A 274 -12.02 11.15 -4.73
CA GLN A 274 -11.74 12.56 -4.97
C GLN A 274 -13.06 13.24 -5.33
N VAL A 275 -13.39 14.33 -4.63
CA VAL A 275 -14.71 14.98 -4.69
C VAL A 275 -14.58 16.38 -5.27
N ASP A 276 -15.13 16.58 -6.45
CA ASP A 276 -15.39 17.89 -7.02
C ASP A 276 -16.78 18.39 -6.59
N SER A 277 -16.87 19.66 -6.22
CA SER A 277 -18.11 20.30 -5.75
C SER A 277 -18.36 21.58 -6.53
N ASP A 278 -19.56 21.72 -7.09
CA ASP A 278 -19.99 22.99 -7.67
C ASP A 278 -20.26 24.01 -6.54
N GLU A 279 -20.32 25.31 -6.88
CA GLU A 279 -20.51 26.38 -5.88
C GLU A 279 -21.82 26.24 -5.06
N LEU A 280 -21.80 26.79 -3.84
CA LEU A 280 -22.91 26.79 -2.87
C LEU A 280 -23.51 25.39 -2.57
N THR A 281 -22.73 24.33 -2.79
CA THR A 281 -23.12 22.94 -2.56
C THR A 281 -23.08 22.58 -1.07
N MET A 282 -24.06 21.79 -0.62
CA MET A 282 -24.12 21.20 0.72
C MET A 282 -24.32 19.69 0.62
N ALA A 283 -23.60 18.93 1.45
CA ALA A 283 -23.82 17.51 1.64
C ALA A 283 -23.78 17.17 3.14
N VAL A 284 -24.44 16.06 3.50
CA VAL A 284 -24.36 15.46 4.83
C VAL A 284 -23.85 14.04 4.65
N ASN A 285 -22.82 13.65 5.40
CA ASN A 285 -22.26 12.31 5.33
C ASN A 285 -22.46 11.55 6.66
N TYR A 286 -22.65 10.24 6.57
CA TYR A 286 -22.82 9.33 7.70
C TYR A 286 -21.63 8.38 7.70
N TRP A 287 -20.91 8.30 8.82
CA TRP A 287 -19.82 7.33 9.00
C TRP A 287 -20.24 6.23 9.97
N TRP A 288 -19.91 4.98 9.62
CA TRP A 288 -19.98 3.83 10.52
C TRP A 288 -18.78 2.91 10.28
N ARG A 289 -18.33 2.18 11.31
CA ARG A 289 -17.24 1.20 11.18
C ARG A 289 -17.73 0.02 10.34
N SER A 290 -16.88 -0.53 9.47
CA SER A 290 -17.21 -1.75 8.71
C SER A 290 -17.37 -2.96 9.64
N SER A 291 -17.91 -4.06 9.10
CA SER A 291 -17.90 -5.35 9.79
C SER A 291 -16.49 -5.86 10.07
N ILE A 292 -15.50 -5.48 9.25
CA ILE A 292 -14.08 -5.81 9.47
C ILE A 292 -13.59 -5.07 10.70
N MET A 293 -13.61 -3.73 10.70
CA MET A 293 -13.19 -2.91 11.85
C MET A 293 -13.99 -3.20 13.13
N SER A 294 -15.25 -3.61 13.02
CA SER A 294 -16.07 -4.01 14.18
C SER A 294 -15.78 -5.43 14.70
N SER A 295 -14.93 -6.21 14.01
CA SER A 295 -14.58 -7.60 14.37
C SER A 295 -13.10 -7.80 14.73
N LEU A 296 -12.24 -6.83 14.41
CA LEU A 296 -10.88 -6.77 14.91
C LEU A 296 -10.91 -6.18 16.32
N ALA A 297 -10.41 -6.92 17.31
CA ALA A 297 -10.29 -6.40 18.67
C ALA A 297 -8.91 -5.77 18.88
N ASP A 298 -8.86 -4.50 19.29
CA ASP A 298 -7.70 -3.60 19.32
C ASP A 298 -6.43 -4.25 19.95
N HIS A 299 -6.61 -5.03 21.02
CA HIS A 299 -5.52 -5.74 21.71
C HIS A 299 -4.80 -6.80 20.85
N MET A 300 -5.36 -7.14 19.68
CA MET A 300 -4.82 -8.07 18.69
C MET A 300 -4.26 -7.36 17.45
N ASP A 301 -4.20 -6.03 17.39
CA ASP A 301 -3.70 -5.28 16.22
C ASP A 301 -2.30 -5.70 15.78
N ALA A 302 -1.38 -5.91 16.73
CA ALA A 302 -0.04 -6.41 16.43
C ALA A 302 -0.04 -7.83 15.82
N TYR A 303 -1.04 -8.65 16.15
CA TYR A 303 -1.25 -9.98 15.55
C TYR A 303 -1.91 -9.88 14.17
N TYR A 304 -2.93 -9.04 14.00
CA TYR A 304 -3.56 -8.79 12.69
C TYR A 304 -2.55 -8.21 11.70
N LEU A 305 -1.81 -7.16 12.09
CA LEU A 305 -0.74 -6.56 11.30
C LEU A 305 0.34 -7.59 10.94
N ARG A 306 0.81 -8.40 11.90
CA ARG A 306 1.76 -9.50 11.62
C ARG A 306 1.22 -10.51 10.62
N ARG A 307 -0.08 -10.86 10.68
CA ARG A 307 -0.71 -11.79 9.73
C ARG A 307 -0.98 -11.17 8.36
N ILE A 308 -1.28 -9.87 8.30
CA ILE A 308 -1.43 -9.13 7.05
C ILE A 308 -0.07 -9.00 6.37
N LEU A 309 0.95 -8.49 7.08
CA LEU A 309 2.33 -8.39 6.57
C LEU A 309 2.85 -9.75 6.10
N ARG A 310 2.69 -10.82 6.90
CA ARG A 310 3.07 -12.17 6.45
C ARG A 310 2.37 -12.56 5.15
N ARG A 311 1.03 -12.44 5.06
CA ARG A 311 0.27 -12.78 3.84
C ARG A 311 0.66 -11.93 2.62
N LEU A 312 1.11 -10.69 2.83
CA LEU A 312 1.63 -9.84 1.77
C LEU A 312 3.03 -10.32 1.34
N THR A 313 3.94 -10.58 2.28
CA THR A 313 5.27 -11.15 1.99
C THR A 313 5.17 -12.49 1.28
N ASP A 314 4.35 -13.43 1.79
CA ASP A 314 4.08 -14.73 1.18
C ASP A 314 3.66 -14.54 -0.31
N ARG A 315 2.73 -13.61 -0.58
CA ARG A 315 2.22 -13.32 -1.93
C ARG A 315 3.25 -12.62 -2.83
N GLU A 316 4.12 -11.77 -2.30
CA GLU A 316 5.23 -11.19 -3.08
C GLU A 316 6.27 -12.26 -3.44
N MET A 317 6.61 -13.16 -2.51
CA MET A 317 7.50 -14.30 -2.78
C MET A 317 6.93 -15.17 -3.90
N ASP A 318 5.64 -15.51 -3.85
CA ASP A 318 4.95 -16.24 -4.92
C ASP A 318 5.00 -15.50 -6.26
N GLN A 319 4.79 -14.17 -6.27
CA GLN A 319 4.86 -13.36 -7.51
C GLN A 319 6.28 -13.25 -8.09
N VAL A 320 7.32 -13.27 -7.25
CA VAL A 320 8.72 -13.31 -7.71
C VAL A 320 9.04 -14.68 -8.32
N LEU A 321 8.64 -15.77 -7.68
CA LEU A 321 8.88 -17.14 -8.15
C LEU A 321 8.10 -17.48 -9.44
N LEU A 322 6.85 -17.00 -9.55
CA LEU A 322 6.01 -17.19 -10.75
C LEU A 322 6.59 -16.54 -12.02
N LYS A 323 7.44 -15.50 -11.88
CA LYS A 323 8.08 -14.85 -13.04
C LYS A 323 9.20 -15.68 -13.67
N GLY A 324 9.91 -16.50 -12.88
CA GLY A 324 11.01 -17.35 -13.37
C GLY A 324 10.59 -18.72 -13.94
N SER A 325 9.30 -18.93 -14.18
CA SER A 325 8.72 -20.26 -14.44
C SER A 325 8.35 -20.50 -15.91
N THR A 326 9.33 -20.43 -16.82
CA THR A 326 9.20 -20.80 -18.25
C THR A 326 10.10 -21.99 -18.63
N PRO A 327 9.70 -23.24 -18.31
CA PRO A 327 10.53 -24.42 -18.56
C PRO A 327 10.65 -24.72 -20.06
N THR A 328 11.87 -24.63 -20.59
CA THR A 328 12.18 -24.97 -21.99
C THR A 328 13.19 -26.12 -22.06
N TRP A 329 12.69 -27.35 -21.83
CA TRP A 329 13.45 -28.58 -22.09
C TRP A 329 12.66 -29.46 -23.05
N ARG A 330 13.29 -29.85 -24.17
CA ARG A 330 12.70 -30.78 -25.13
C ARG A 330 12.86 -32.21 -24.62
N GLN A 331 11.79 -32.99 -24.66
CA GLN A 331 11.90 -34.44 -24.56
C GLN A 331 12.53 -34.97 -25.86
N GLU A 332 13.57 -35.80 -25.73
CA GLU A 332 13.86 -36.84 -26.71
C GLU A 332 13.52 -38.18 -26.05
N SER A 333 12.63 -38.95 -26.68
CA SER A 333 12.18 -40.26 -26.19
C SER A 333 12.76 -41.37 -27.06
N ASN A 334 13.06 -42.53 -26.46
CA ASN A 334 12.39 -43.81 -26.76
C ASN A 334 13.11 -45.07 -26.22
N VAL A 335 12.30 -46.11 -25.92
CA VAL A 335 12.61 -47.57 -25.94
C VAL A 335 13.62 -48.08 -24.88
N ASP A 336 13.20 -48.73 -23.77
CA ASP A 336 12.77 -50.16 -23.60
C ASP A 336 13.94 -51.18 -23.57
N HIS A 337 13.92 -52.35 -22.89
CA HIS A 337 12.86 -53.28 -22.39
C HIS A 337 13.49 -54.20 -21.29
N SER A 338 12.86 -55.04 -20.45
CA SER A 338 11.56 -55.11 -19.73
C SER A 338 11.54 -56.37 -18.80
N LEU A 339 10.51 -56.56 -17.95
CA LEU A 339 10.20 -57.77 -17.12
C LEU A 339 11.17 -58.09 -15.94
N ASP A 340 10.84 -58.82 -14.86
CA ASP A 340 9.57 -59.48 -14.42
C ASP A 340 9.40 -59.51 -12.87
N GLN A 341 8.39 -60.23 -12.36
CA GLN A 341 7.83 -60.16 -10.99
C GLN A 341 8.50 -61.00 -9.86
N ALA A 342 8.12 -60.60 -8.62
CA ALA A 342 7.70 -61.43 -7.47
C ALA A 342 8.69 -61.79 -6.34
N GLY A 343 8.19 -61.75 -5.09
CA GLY A 343 8.68 -62.65 -4.02
C GLY A 343 8.84 -62.11 -2.60
N GLN A 344 7.78 -62.22 -1.78
CA GLN A 344 7.78 -62.48 -0.32
C GLN A 344 8.62 -61.60 0.64
N SER A 345 7.92 -60.95 1.59
CA SER A 345 8.50 -60.52 2.88
C SER A 345 8.90 -61.72 3.75
N LYS A 346 10.08 -61.65 4.39
CA LYS A 346 10.40 -62.36 5.64
C LYS A 346 11.59 -61.78 6.39
N ASP A 347 11.61 -62.00 7.70
CA ASP A 347 12.52 -61.43 8.67
C ASP A 347 14.02 -61.55 8.36
N LEU A 348 14.76 -60.47 8.60
CA LEU A 348 16.17 -60.54 9.01
C LEU A 348 16.58 -59.36 9.90
N LYS A 349 16.13 -59.38 11.17
CA LYS A 349 16.72 -58.53 12.22
C LYS A 349 18.21 -58.86 12.39
N ARG A 350 19.10 -58.07 11.77
CA ARG A 350 20.55 -58.29 11.89
C ARG A 350 21.36 -57.00 11.83
N LYS A 351 21.55 -56.39 13.01
CA LYS A 351 22.56 -55.35 13.33
C LYS A 351 22.61 -54.13 12.40
N GLU A 352 21.87 -53.08 12.77
CA GLU A 352 22.22 -51.72 12.36
C GLU A 352 23.43 -51.25 13.17
N GLN A 353 24.63 -51.59 12.70
CA GLN A 353 25.88 -51.16 13.35
C GLN A 353 27.06 -51.07 12.36
N GLU A 354 26.87 -50.38 11.23
CA GLU A 354 27.92 -50.05 10.28
C GLU A 354 27.65 -48.70 9.59
N GLN A 355 28.71 -47.95 9.30
CA GLN A 355 28.64 -46.62 8.67
C GLN A 355 28.59 -46.77 7.15
N HIS A 356 27.38 -46.80 6.57
CA HIS A 356 27.22 -46.67 5.12
C HIS A 356 27.58 -45.25 4.67
N SER A 357 28.80 -45.10 4.16
CA SER A 357 29.20 -43.96 3.31
C SER A 357 28.63 -44.19 1.92
N LEU A 358 27.81 -43.27 1.42
CA LEU A 358 27.36 -43.28 0.03
C LEU A 358 28.57 -43.11 -0.90
N LEU A 359 28.78 -44.07 -1.79
CA LEU A 359 29.85 -44.07 -2.77
C LEU A 359 29.38 -43.40 -4.06
N LEU A 360 30.26 -42.64 -4.71
CA LEU A 360 29.91 -41.81 -5.88
C LEU A 360 29.29 -42.58 -7.07
N HIS A 361 29.45 -43.90 -7.12
CA HIS A 361 28.86 -44.77 -8.15
C HIS A 361 27.43 -45.25 -7.82
N GLU A 362 26.91 -44.96 -6.62
CA GLU A 362 25.54 -45.27 -6.19
C GLU A 362 24.55 -44.13 -6.53
N LEU A 363 25.06 -42.97 -6.96
CA LEU A 363 24.27 -41.81 -7.36
C LEU A 363 23.57 -42.02 -8.72
N ARG A 364 22.32 -41.57 -8.81
CA ARG A 364 21.57 -41.49 -10.08
C ARG A 364 22.27 -40.52 -11.06
N PRO A 365 22.23 -40.73 -12.39
CA PRO A 365 22.95 -39.89 -13.35
C PRO A 365 22.65 -38.39 -13.26
N CYS A 366 21.38 -38.02 -13.02
CA CYS A 366 20.97 -36.63 -12.77
C CYS A 366 21.54 -36.06 -11.46
N ALA A 367 21.68 -36.89 -10.42
CA ALA A 367 22.31 -36.50 -9.17
C ALA A 367 23.81 -36.23 -9.35
N LEU A 368 24.48 -37.11 -10.12
CA LEU A 368 25.90 -36.97 -10.46
C LEU A 368 26.17 -35.74 -11.33
N GLN A 369 25.28 -35.40 -12.27
CA GLN A 369 25.38 -34.16 -13.04
C GLN A 369 25.27 -32.92 -12.13
N ALA A 370 24.22 -32.81 -11.32
CA ALA A 370 24.03 -31.68 -10.41
C ALA A 370 25.16 -31.56 -9.38
N LEU A 371 25.71 -32.69 -8.90
CA LEU A 371 26.90 -32.72 -8.07
C LEU A 371 28.13 -32.15 -8.80
N HIS A 372 28.38 -32.55 -10.06
CA HIS A 372 29.48 -31.99 -10.85
C HIS A 372 29.31 -30.49 -11.10
N GLU A 373 28.09 -30.01 -11.37
CA GLU A 373 27.82 -28.58 -11.57
C GLU A 373 28.05 -27.76 -10.29
N LEU A 374 27.59 -28.24 -9.12
CA LEU A 374 27.86 -27.60 -7.82
C LEU A 374 29.36 -27.60 -7.48
N VAL A 375 30.05 -28.72 -7.69
CA VAL A 375 31.50 -28.85 -7.44
C VAL A 375 32.30 -27.93 -8.37
N ALA A 376 31.94 -27.83 -9.65
CA ALA A 376 32.57 -26.92 -10.61
C ALA A 376 32.39 -25.44 -10.19
N LEU A 377 31.17 -25.02 -9.83
CA LEU A 377 30.90 -23.66 -9.38
C LEU A 377 31.77 -23.25 -8.17
N VAL A 378 31.98 -24.16 -7.21
CA VAL A 378 32.87 -23.92 -6.07
C VAL A 378 34.33 -23.80 -6.52
N HIS A 379 34.83 -24.73 -7.34
CA HIS A 379 36.22 -24.69 -7.80
C HIS A 379 36.52 -23.46 -8.66
N ASP A 380 35.63 -23.07 -9.57
CA ASP A 380 35.81 -21.87 -10.41
C ASP A 380 35.88 -20.60 -9.56
N ARG A 381 35.07 -20.50 -8.49
CA ARG A 381 35.12 -19.37 -7.55
C ARG A 381 36.41 -19.34 -6.74
N VAL A 382 36.86 -20.48 -6.21
CA VAL A 382 38.12 -20.59 -5.44
C VAL A 382 39.33 -20.26 -6.32
N ASN A 383 39.39 -20.81 -7.54
CA ASN A 383 40.45 -20.53 -8.51
C ASN A 383 40.47 -19.04 -8.92
N ALA A 384 39.31 -18.38 -9.01
CA ALA A 384 39.23 -16.96 -9.35
C ALA A 384 39.71 -16.03 -8.21
N SER A 385 39.60 -16.45 -6.93
CA SER A 385 40.22 -15.73 -5.82
C SER A 385 41.76 -15.84 -5.83
N ASP A 386 42.31 -17.02 -6.12
CA ASP A 386 43.77 -17.25 -6.07
C ASP A 386 44.57 -16.50 -7.16
N GLN A 387 43.94 -16.14 -8.28
CA GLN A 387 44.61 -15.40 -9.36
C GLN A 387 44.79 -13.88 -9.09
N ASN A 388 44.28 -13.36 -7.98
CA ASN A 388 44.25 -11.91 -7.68
C ASN A 388 45.31 -11.43 -6.67
N GLN A 389 46.59 -11.80 -6.87
CA GLN A 389 47.76 -11.18 -6.20
C GLN A 389 48.88 -10.87 -7.22
N PRO A 390 49.72 -9.84 -6.99
CA PRO A 390 50.39 -9.14 -8.09
C PRO A 390 51.74 -9.74 -8.53
N VAL A 391 51.96 -9.81 -9.85
CA VAL A 391 53.27 -10.04 -10.47
C VAL A 391 53.67 -8.80 -11.26
N SER A 392 54.85 -8.24 -10.95
CA SER A 392 55.39 -7.02 -11.59
C SER A 392 56.70 -7.29 -12.31
N SER A 393 56.74 -7.12 -13.65
CA SER A 393 57.94 -6.66 -14.39
C SER A 393 57.60 -6.23 -15.83
N ASP A 394 57.62 -4.92 -16.05
CA ASP A 394 58.12 -4.19 -17.24
C ASP A 394 57.95 -4.74 -18.68
N SER A 395 57.20 -3.98 -19.49
CA SER A 395 57.85 -3.20 -20.57
C SER A 395 57.02 -1.99 -21.03
N THR A 396 57.57 -0.81 -20.75
CA THR A 396 57.20 0.56 -21.17
C THR A 396 56.54 0.74 -22.55
N ASN A 397 55.37 1.44 -22.59
CA ASN A 397 55.14 2.72 -23.31
C ASN A 397 53.63 3.10 -23.29
N GLY A 398 53.15 4.26 -22.82
CA GLY A 398 53.79 5.28 -21.97
C GLY A 398 53.21 6.70 -22.14
N LEU A 399 52.42 7.20 -21.17
CA LEU A 399 52.39 8.62 -20.79
C LEU A 399 51.78 8.84 -19.38
N MET A 400 52.28 9.87 -18.69
CA MET A 400 51.86 10.37 -17.35
C MET A 400 51.07 11.69 -17.51
N CYS A 401 50.41 12.31 -16.51
CA CYS A 401 49.85 11.90 -15.20
C CYS A 401 49.26 13.16 -14.53
N SER A 402 48.07 13.11 -13.90
CA SER A 402 47.80 13.89 -12.67
C SER A 402 46.54 13.43 -11.93
N LYS A 403 46.70 13.25 -10.61
CA LYS A 403 45.72 12.81 -9.61
C LYS A 403 44.45 13.69 -9.51
N THR A 404 43.33 13.03 -9.16
CA THR A 404 42.52 13.36 -7.97
C THR A 404 41.87 12.08 -7.43
N ASN A 405 41.69 11.99 -6.11
CA ASN A 405 40.79 11.00 -5.50
C ASN A 405 39.39 11.58 -5.49
N GLU A 406 38.39 10.82 -5.96
CA GLU A 406 36.97 10.78 -5.57
C GLU A 406 36.16 10.18 -6.73
N GLN A 407 35.67 8.94 -6.57
CA GLN A 407 34.62 8.39 -7.41
C GLN A 407 33.67 7.50 -6.59
N ASP A 408 32.39 7.70 -6.87
CA ASP A 408 31.22 7.25 -6.12
C ASP A 408 31.18 5.76 -5.77
N LYS A 409 30.81 5.48 -4.51
CA LYS A 409 30.05 4.26 -4.18
C LYS A 409 28.55 4.53 -4.36
N THR A 410 28.11 4.59 -5.61
CA THR A 410 26.68 4.54 -5.94
C THR A 410 26.14 3.17 -5.53
N LEU A 411 25.50 3.09 -4.37
CA LEU A 411 25.03 1.83 -3.81
C LEU A 411 23.79 1.35 -4.56
N THR A 412 23.98 0.59 -5.64
CA THR A 412 22.90 -0.04 -6.39
C THR A 412 22.07 -0.95 -5.50
N THR A 413 20.74 -0.82 -5.57
CA THR A 413 19.81 -1.71 -4.88
C THR A 413 19.97 -3.13 -5.41
N GLU A 414 20.57 -4.02 -4.62
CA GLU A 414 20.73 -5.43 -4.98
C GLU A 414 19.38 -6.15 -4.93
N ILE A 415 18.77 -6.34 -6.11
CA ILE A 415 17.52 -7.10 -6.27
C ILE A 415 17.88 -8.56 -6.51
N PHE A 416 17.62 -9.41 -5.53
CA PHE A 416 17.96 -10.83 -5.63
C PHE A 416 17.01 -11.59 -6.57
N HIS A 417 17.51 -12.01 -7.75
CA HIS A 417 16.77 -12.81 -8.72
C HIS A 417 17.23 -14.28 -8.74
N LEU A 418 16.27 -15.22 -8.70
CA LEU A 418 16.54 -16.65 -8.92
C LEU A 418 17.12 -16.91 -10.33
N GLU A 419 16.88 -16.03 -11.30
CA GLU A 419 17.48 -16.12 -12.64
C GLU A 419 18.96 -15.74 -12.67
N GLU A 420 19.52 -15.17 -11.61
CA GLU A 420 20.91 -14.69 -11.55
C GLU A 420 21.80 -15.55 -10.61
N ASP A 421 21.20 -16.35 -9.72
CA ASP A 421 21.91 -17.28 -8.83
C ASP A 421 21.97 -18.71 -9.42
N PRO A 422 23.15 -19.20 -9.87
CA PRO A 422 23.29 -20.54 -10.42
C PRO A 422 23.17 -21.65 -9.37
N VAL A 423 23.54 -21.39 -8.11
CA VAL A 423 23.44 -22.37 -7.02
C VAL A 423 21.97 -22.56 -6.65
N ALA A 424 21.23 -21.46 -6.45
CA ALA A 424 19.81 -21.52 -6.15
C ALA A 424 19.00 -22.21 -7.26
N LYS A 425 19.33 -21.99 -8.55
CA LYS A 425 18.71 -22.73 -9.67
C LYS A 425 18.88 -24.24 -9.55
N ILE A 426 20.12 -24.70 -9.36
CA ILE A 426 20.42 -26.14 -9.26
C ILE A 426 19.65 -26.71 -8.06
N LEU A 427 19.76 -26.10 -6.88
CA LEU A 427 19.10 -26.56 -5.66
C LEU A 427 17.57 -26.58 -5.75
N TRP A 428 16.96 -25.63 -6.46
CA TRP A 428 15.51 -25.53 -6.62
C TRP A 428 14.91 -26.67 -7.46
N ILE A 429 15.62 -27.08 -8.52
CA ILE A 429 15.17 -28.10 -9.48
C ILE A 429 15.25 -29.53 -8.90
N LEU A 430 16.06 -29.76 -7.86
CA LEU A 430 16.26 -31.09 -7.27
C LEU A 430 15.02 -31.58 -6.49
N GLU A 431 14.68 -32.86 -6.71
CA GLU A 431 13.77 -33.60 -5.83
C GLU A 431 14.42 -33.79 -4.44
N PRO A 432 13.64 -33.78 -3.33
CA PRO A 432 14.17 -33.91 -1.96
C PRO A 432 15.11 -35.10 -1.74
N GLY A 433 14.79 -36.27 -2.30
CA GLY A 433 15.66 -37.43 -2.24
C GLY A 433 16.99 -37.21 -2.96
N ILE A 434 16.96 -36.66 -4.18
CA ILE A 434 18.17 -36.39 -4.98
C ILE A 434 19.06 -35.34 -4.28
N PHE A 435 18.45 -34.29 -3.74
CA PHE A 435 19.15 -33.29 -2.93
C PHE A 435 19.86 -33.95 -1.73
N LYS A 436 19.15 -34.80 -0.98
CA LYS A 436 19.70 -35.53 0.18
C LYS A 436 20.88 -36.42 -0.23
N ASP A 437 20.75 -37.17 -1.33
CA ASP A 437 21.79 -38.03 -1.89
C ASP A 437 23.06 -37.21 -2.25
N ILE A 438 22.89 -36.05 -2.91
CA ILE A 438 23.98 -35.14 -3.29
C ILE A 438 24.71 -34.58 -2.05
N PHE A 439 23.99 -34.02 -1.07
CA PHE A 439 24.62 -33.39 0.08
C PHE A 439 25.35 -34.40 0.98
N LEU A 440 24.84 -35.64 1.11
CA LEU A 440 25.57 -36.73 1.76
C LEU A 440 26.83 -37.14 0.97
N ALA A 441 26.74 -37.23 -0.36
CA ALA A 441 27.91 -37.53 -1.19
C ALA A 441 28.97 -36.42 -1.11
N MET A 442 28.57 -35.13 -1.07
CA MET A 442 29.48 -34.01 -0.84
C MET A 442 30.11 -34.07 0.56
N ALA A 443 29.33 -34.37 1.61
CA ALA A 443 29.84 -34.48 2.98
C ALA A 443 30.91 -35.58 3.13
N HIS A 444 30.72 -36.73 2.47
CA HIS A 444 31.67 -37.85 2.53
C HIS A 444 32.89 -37.69 1.61
N ASN A 445 32.70 -37.18 0.38
CA ASN A 445 33.75 -37.21 -0.67
C ASN A 445 34.41 -35.85 -0.90
N PHE A 446 33.71 -34.75 -0.63
CA PHE A 446 34.14 -33.38 -0.93
C PHE A 446 33.87 -32.39 0.24
N PRO A 447 34.25 -32.70 1.50
CA PRO A 447 33.83 -31.93 2.67
C PRO A 447 34.23 -30.44 2.59
N ARG A 448 35.45 -30.12 2.14
CA ARG A 448 35.89 -28.72 1.99
C ARG A 448 35.20 -27.99 0.83
N THR A 449 34.71 -28.70 -0.18
CA THR A 449 33.90 -28.14 -1.26
C THR A 449 32.47 -27.83 -0.77
N LEU A 450 31.91 -28.66 0.11
CA LEU A 450 30.63 -28.38 0.79
C LEU A 450 30.74 -27.21 1.77
N GLU A 451 31.84 -27.16 2.54
CA GLU A 451 32.14 -26.05 3.45
C GLU A 451 32.23 -24.72 2.68
N ALA A 452 32.99 -24.68 1.59
CA ALA A 452 33.09 -23.50 0.72
C ALA A 452 31.75 -23.16 0.02
N LEU A 453 30.96 -24.15 -0.39
CA LEU A 453 29.63 -23.92 -0.97
C LEU A 453 28.73 -23.14 0.00
N VAL A 454 28.65 -23.61 1.26
CA VAL A 454 27.75 -23.05 2.27
C VAL A 454 28.28 -21.77 2.91
N LEU A 455 29.59 -21.64 3.14
CA LEU A 455 30.18 -20.46 3.78
C LEU A 455 30.54 -19.32 2.81
N HIS A 456 30.72 -19.59 1.51
CA HIS A 456 31.29 -18.61 0.57
C HIS A 456 30.53 -18.45 -0.76
N LEU A 457 29.68 -19.39 -1.17
CA LEU A 457 28.89 -19.30 -2.41
C LEU A 457 27.36 -19.18 -2.18
N LEU A 458 26.87 -19.51 -0.99
CA LEU A 458 25.45 -19.51 -0.68
C LEU A 458 24.90 -18.08 -0.56
N SER A 459 24.24 -17.59 -1.62
CA SER A 459 23.55 -16.29 -1.60
C SER A 459 22.31 -16.31 -0.68
N PRO A 460 21.71 -15.16 -0.36
CA PRO A 460 20.40 -15.11 0.30
C PRO A 460 19.30 -15.95 -0.40
N VAL A 461 19.28 -15.99 -1.74
CA VAL A 461 18.35 -16.84 -2.51
C VAL A 461 18.71 -18.31 -2.32
N GLY A 462 20.00 -18.64 -2.43
CA GLY A 462 20.53 -19.98 -2.20
C GLY A 462 20.16 -20.51 -0.81
N ALA A 463 20.24 -19.68 0.23
CA ALA A 463 19.91 -20.04 1.61
C ALA A 463 18.40 -20.27 1.84
N GLU A 464 17.52 -19.43 1.28
CA GLU A 464 16.07 -19.69 1.32
C GLU A 464 15.71 -20.97 0.55
N VAL A 465 16.29 -21.20 -0.62
CA VAL A 465 16.08 -22.43 -1.40
C VAL A 465 16.61 -23.67 -0.65
N LEU A 466 17.83 -23.61 -0.11
CA LEU A 466 18.44 -24.69 0.68
C LEU A 466 17.56 -25.06 1.88
N THR A 467 17.07 -24.07 2.62
CA THR A 467 16.24 -24.32 3.80
C THR A 467 14.82 -24.78 3.44
N ARG A 468 14.23 -24.35 2.32
CA ARG A 468 13.00 -24.97 1.79
C ARG A 468 13.21 -26.44 1.42
N LYS A 469 14.37 -26.79 0.86
CA LYS A 469 14.70 -28.20 0.56
C LYS A 469 14.94 -29.03 1.81
N PHE A 470 15.47 -28.44 2.89
CA PHE A 470 15.46 -29.04 4.23
C PHE A 470 14.01 -29.26 4.74
N ASP A 471 13.14 -28.24 4.68
CA ASP A 471 11.71 -28.37 5.05
C ASP A 471 10.99 -29.47 4.23
N GLU A 472 11.27 -29.59 2.93
CA GLU A 472 10.74 -30.64 2.04
C GLU A 472 11.26 -32.04 2.40
N ILE A 473 12.53 -32.17 2.79
CA ILE A 473 13.15 -33.42 3.23
C ILE A 473 12.57 -33.88 4.55
N ASP A 474 12.41 -32.97 5.52
CA ASP A 474 11.91 -33.31 6.85
C ASP A 474 10.45 -33.78 6.79
N GLN A 475 9.62 -33.19 5.94
CA GLN A 475 8.25 -33.67 5.65
C GLN A 475 8.19 -35.09 5.06
N GLN A 476 9.29 -35.63 4.54
CA GLN A 476 9.37 -36.93 3.87
C GLN A 476 10.20 -37.98 4.63
N ASN A 477 10.79 -37.63 5.77
CA ASN A 477 11.71 -38.49 6.53
C ASN A 477 11.25 -38.70 7.98
N THR A 478 11.67 -39.80 8.60
CA THR A 478 11.51 -40.00 10.06
C THR A 478 12.52 -39.18 10.84
N GLU A 479 12.17 -38.76 12.06
CA GLU A 479 13.02 -37.97 12.98
C GLU A 479 14.44 -38.53 13.13
N GLU A 480 14.61 -39.85 13.19
CA GLU A 480 15.92 -40.52 13.22
C GLU A 480 16.75 -40.29 11.93
N ASN A 481 16.09 -40.34 10.76
CA ASN A 481 16.73 -40.09 9.46
C ASN A 481 17.03 -38.61 9.21
N GLN A 482 16.23 -37.70 9.78
CA GLN A 482 16.49 -36.26 9.80
C GLN A 482 17.73 -35.97 10.64
N ASN A 483 17.75 -36.41 11.91
CA ASN A 483 18.87 -36.26 12.83
C ASN A 483 20.18 -36.82 12.24
N LYS A 484 20.14 -38.00 11.62
CA LYS A 484 21.30 -38.62 10.96
C LYS A 484 21.80 -37.79 9.76
N PHE A 485 20.91 -37.21 8.96
CA PHE A 485 21.29 -36.32 7.85
C PHE A 485 21.96 -35.05 8.37
N TYR A 486 21.34 -34.34 9.32
CA TYR A 486 21.90 -33.10 9.87
C TYR A 486 23.21 -33.33 10.64
N GLN A 487 23.36 -34.46 11.34
CA GLN A 487 24.62 -34.83 11.98
C GLN A 487 25.77 -35.00 10.97
N ILE A 488 25.50 -35.60 9.80
CA ILE A 488 26.50 -35.75 8.73
C ILE A 488 26.78 -34.40 8.05
N PHE A 489 25.72 -33.65 7.69
CA PHE A 489 25.84 -32.35 7.03
C PHE A 489 26.63 -31.33 7.89
N TYR A 490 26.19 -31.08 9.13
CA TYR A 490 26.91 -30.15 10.02
C TYR A 490 28.24 -30.73 10.52
N GLY A 491 28.42 -32.06 10.52
CA GLY A 491 29.68 -32.73 10.88
C GLY A 491 30.88 -32.42 9.98
N VAL A 492 30.65 -31.77 8.83
CA VAL A 492 31.68 -31.37 7.84
C VAL A 492 32.43 -30.10 8.21
N PHE A 493 31.80 -29.21 8.98
CA PHE A 493 32.28 -27.85 9.21
C PHE A 493 33.16 -27.76 10.46
N ASP A 494 34.35 -27.15 10.36
CA ASP A 494 35.22 -26.93 11.53
C ASP A 494 34.56 -26.02 12.59
N ASN A 495 33.60 -25.19 12.16
CA ASN A 495 32.70 -24.45 13.05
C ASN A 495 31.24 -24.58 12.58
N GLN A 496 30.49 -25.48 13.20
CA GLN A 496 29.08 -25.73 12.91
C GLN A 496 28.18 -24.51 13.11
N PHE A 497 28.53 -23.63 14.07
CA PHE A 497 27.80 -22.38 14.31
C PHE A 497 27.99 -21.41 13.15
N ALA A 498 29.20 -21.29 12.59
CA ALA A 498 29.43 -20.43 11.41
C ALA A 498 28.65 -20.91 10.18
N ALA A 499 28.45 -22.23 10.01
CA ALA A 499 27.63 -22.80 8.94
C ALA A 499 26.14 -22.51 9.15
N MET A 500 25.64 -22.70 10.38
CA MET A 500 24.27 -22.34 10.76
C MET A 500 24.03 -20.84 10.58
N ASP A 501 24.94 -20.00 11.07
CA ASP A 501 24.89 -18.55 10.96
C ASP A 501 24.92 -18.11 9.48
N ALA A 502 25.73 -18.71 8.61
CA ALA A 502 25.74 -18.38 7.18
C ALA A 502 24.37 -18.65 6.53
N ILE A 503 23.78 -19.82 6.79
CA ILE A 503 22.46 -20.21 6.27
C ILE A 503 21.36 -19.30 6.84
N LEU A 504 21.37 -19.04 8.15
CA LEU A 504 20.36 -18.21 8.82
C LEU A 504 20.46 -16.74 8.40
N ASN A 505 21.67 -16.14 8.38
CA ASN A 505 21.86 -14.77 7.91
C ASN A 505 21.49 -14.63 6.42
N GLY A 506 21.74 -15.65 5.59
CA GLY A 506 21.28 -15.69 4.19
C GLY A 506 19.75 -15.66 4.11
N LYS A 507 19.06 -16.55 4.84
CA LYS A 507 17.59 -16.62 4.90
C LYS A 507 16.97 -15.34 5.46
N GLU A 508 17.53 -14.79 6.53
CA GLU A 508 17.10 -13.51 7.11
C GLU A 508 17.36 -12.33 6.17
N SER A 509 18.47 -12.31 5.43
CA SER A 509 18.74 -11.29 4.41
C SER A 509 17.71 -11.34 3.28
N PHE A 510 17.37 -12.54 2.78
CA PHE A 510 16.33 -12.72 1.77
C PHE A 510 14.95 -12.29 2.28
N ALA A 511 14.56 -12.74 3.47
CA ALA A 511 13.31 -12.34 4.11
C ALA A 511 13.25 -10.83 4.41
N ARG A 512 14.39 -10.22 4.81
CA ARG A 512 14.53 -8.78 5.03
C ARG A 512 14.44 -7.99 3.73
N GLN A 513 14.99 -8.47 2.62
CA GLN A 513 14.85 -7.79 1.34
C GLN A 513 13.43 -7.95 0.78
N ALA A 514 12.79 -9.12 0.93
CA ALA A 514 11.36 -9.29 0.64
C ALA A 514 10.49 -8.34 1.49
N PHE A 515 10.81 -8.19 2.78
CA PHE A 515 10.13 -7.25 3.67
C PHE A 515 10.41 -5.78 3.30
N LYS A 516 11.64 -5.41 2.94
CA LYS A 516 11.96 -4.06 2.43
C LYS A 516 11.20 -3.78 1.14
N ASN A 517 11.16 -4.72 0.20
CA ASN A 517 10.35 -4.62 -1.02
C ASN A 517 8.85 -4.43 -0.69
N VAL A 518 8.30 -5.12 0.32
CA VAL A 518 6.92 -4.92 0.80
C VAL A 518 6.73 -3.51 1.38
N LEU A 519 7.66 -3.00 2.20
CA LEU A 519 7.59 -1.65 2.75
C LEU A 519 7.73 -0.57 1.65
N ASP A 520 8.64 -0.73 0.70
CA ASP A 520 8.83 0.20 -0.42
C ASP A 520 7.62 0.18 -1.38
N LYS A 521 6.95 -0.97 -1.53
CA LYS A 521 5.76 -1.16 -2.40
C LYS A 521 4.45 -0.67 -1.75
N TYR A 522 4.31 -0.76 -0.43
CA TYR A 522 3.04 -0.52 0.28
C TYR A 522 3.06 0.55 1.39
N VAL A 523 4.24 1.00 1.85
CA VAL A 523 4.41 1.94 2.98
C VAL A 523 5.21 3.19 2.59
N GLY A 524 6.04 3.13 1.54
CA GLY A 524 6.83 4.26 1.03
C GLY A 524 8.01 4.69 1.93
N GLY A 525 8.35 3.86 2.93
CA GLY A 525 9.36 4.17 3.95
C GLY A 525 10.78 3.89 3.50
N ASN A 526 11.38 4.79 2.71
CA ASN A 526 12.80 4.69 2.34
C ASN A 526 13.68 5.02 3.57
N PHE A 527 14.15 3.98 4.28
CA PHE A 527 14.81 4.11 5.60
C PHE A 527 16.26 4.62 5.56
N ASP A 528 16.85 4.80 4.38
CA ASP A 528 18.28 5.09 4.22
C ASP A 528 18.59 6.61 4.14
N VAL A 529 18.21 7.36 5.18
CA VAL A 529 18.62 8.78 5.37
C VAL A 529 19.17 9.00 6.78
N PRO A 530 20.50 9.17 6.95
CA PRO A 530 21.09 9.58 8.22
C PRO A 530 20.62 10.99 8.62
N LYS A 531 20.25 11.17 9.89
CA LYS A 531 19.96 12.50 10.45
C LYS A 531 21.25 13.32 10.51
N LEU A 532 21.48 14.19 9.52
CA LEU A 532 22.51 15.23 9.61
C LEU A 532 22.13 16.22 10.71
N SER A 533 22.88 16.17 11.83
CA SER A 533 22.72 17.04 12.98
C SER A 533 23.16 18.47 12.66
N VAL A 534 22.40 19.45 13.15
CA VAL A 534 22.73 20.88 13.04
C VAL A 534 24.12 21.17 13.61
N GLY A 535 24.97 21.79 12.78
CA GLY A 535 26.25 22.39 13.15
C GLY A 535 26.35 23.79 12.56
N ARG A 536 26.89 24.73 13.35
CA ARG A 536 27.18 26.11 12.92
C ARG A 536 28.59 26.14 12.26
N ASP A 537 29.11 27.20 11.65
CA ASP A 537 29.01 28.65 11.91
C ASP A 537 29.34 29.50 10.66
N ILE A 538 28.74 30.70 10.61
CA ILE A 538 29.34 32.00 10.25
C ILE A 538 30.44 32.05 9.17
N SER A 539 30.08 32.55 7.98
CA SER A 539 30.63 33.82 7.43
C SER A 539 29.79 34.33 6.26
#